data_AF-A0A844D6B8-F1
#
_entry.id   AF-A0A844D6B8-F1
#
_cell.length_a   1.000
_cell.length_b   1.000
_cell.length_c   1.000
_cell.angle_alpha   90.00
_cell.angle_beta   90.00
_cell.angle_gamma   90.00
#
_symmetry.space_group_name_H-M   'P 1'
#
loop_
_entity.id
_entity.type
_entity.pdbx_description
1 polymer ?
#
loop_
_entity_poly.entity_id
_entity_poly.type
_entity_poly.pdbx_seq_one_letter_code
_entity_poly.pdbx_strand_id
1 'polypeptide(L)'
;MMSEQHPGLVDVATGSAGRSANPWFRMYAEFAHDPKVQSMSEAMQRRLMMLLCLRCSNTLVTLHDDELAFALRVSDEDLAQTKALFLRKNFIDEGWNILNWDKRQFTSDSSAARVKRHRDRKKAAEEGAKNKVVTLQKRETNALDTDTDTDTEELQLPLSADADDVRLCPVGQLLNLYHELMPLNPRVKVASDSRKAAIRARWKQAAALDCEPFGYTARSAGLAAWRAFFQVCAESKFLTGQAPPSVPGKPAFIADIDFIFSPSGFAKILENKYHRDAA
;
A
#
# COMPACT_ATOMS: atom_id res chain seq x y z
N MET A 1 -7.74 -65.23 -3.81
CA MET A 1 -7.79 -63.99 -4.63
C MET A 1 -9.18 -63.40 -4.50
N MET A 2 -9.41 -62.59 -3.48
CA MET A 2 -10.56 -61.70 -3.41
C MET A 2 -10.12 -60.42 -2.71
N SER A 3 -10.57 -59.34 -3.33
CA SER A 3 -10.14 -57.97 -3.22
C SER A 3 -10.87 -57.28 -2.08
N GLU A 4 -10.15 -56.56 -1.21
CA GLU A 4 -10.76 -55.51 -0.39
C GLU A 4 -10.02 -54.20 -0.60
N GLN A 5 -10.80 -53.23 -1.07
CA GLN A 5 -10.42 -51.86 -1.39
C GLN A 5 -10.42 -51.04 -0.08
N HIS A 6 -9.31 -50.38 0.23
CA HIS A 6 -9.30 -49.23 1.15
C HIS A 6 -9.54 -47.96 0.35
N PRO A 7 -10.56 -47.13 0.66
CA PRO A 7 -10.69 -45.81 0.08
C PRO A 7 -9.69 -44.85 0.75
N GLY A 8 -8.90 -44.19 -0.11
CA GLY A 8 -7.80 -43.33 0.24
C GLY A 8 -8.19 -42.10 1.06
N LEU A 9 -7.35 -41.82 2.05
CA LEU A 9 -7.20 -40.54 2.73
C LEU A 9 -6.76 -39.51 1.67
N VAL A 10 -7.65 -38.59 1.33
CA VAL A 10 -7.29 -37.40 0.54
C VAL A 10 -6.53 -36.44 1.46
N ASP A 11 -5.21 -36.46 1.35
CA ASP A 11 -4.32 -35.46 1.93
C ASP A 11 -4.61 -34.10 1.26
N VAL A 12 -5.45 -33.29 1.90
CA VAL A 12 -5.58 -31.87 1.57
C VAL A 12 -4.36 -31.18 2.17
N ALA A 13 -3.31 -31.09 1.36
CA ALA A 13 -2.12 -30.31 1.65
C ALA A 13 -2.51 -28.83 1.83
N THR A 14 -2.74 -28.41 3.07
CA THR A 14 -2.81 -27.01 3.47
C THR A 14 -1.40 -26.45 3.49
N GLY A 15 -0.96 -25.95 2.33
CA GLY A 15 0.25 -25.14 2.20
C GLY A 15 0.10 -23.81 2.95
N SER A 16 0.31 -23.82 4.26
CA SER A 16 0.46 -22.62 5.07
C SER A 16 1.86 -22.05 4.86
N ALA A 17 2.02 -21.25 3.81
CA ALA A 17 3.20 -20.44 3.62
C ALA A 17 3.34 -19.49 4.84
N GLY A 18 4.41 -19.66 5.61
CA GLY A 18 4.69 -18.91 6.83
C GLY A 18 4.54 -17.40 6.61
N ARG A 19 3.44 -16.84 7.12
CA ARG A 19 3.09 -15.42 6.97
C ARG A 19 3.77 -14.64 8.07
N SER A 20 4.39 -13.52 7.73
CA SER A 20 5.01 -12.63 8.70
C SER A 20 3.99 -12.01 9.66
N ALA A 21 4.39 -11.77 10.90
CA ALA A 21 3.60 -10.99 11.85
C ALA A 21 3.26 -9.59 11.30
N ASN A 22 1.98 -9.21 11.36
CA ASN A 22 1.51 -7.88 11.03
C ASN A 22 1.18 -7.12 12.33
N PRO A 23 1.53 -5.82 12.43
CA PRO A 23 1.23 -5.02 13.62
C PRO A 23 -0.24 -4.59 13.72
N TRP A 24 -1.03 -4.77 12.65
CA TRP A 24 -2.43 -4.39 12.57
C TRP A 24 -3.18 -5.29 11.58
N PHE A 25 -4.50 -5.40 11.75
CA PHE A 25 -5.42 -6.06 10.82
C PHE A 25 -6.60 -5.14 10.51
N ARG A 26 -7.27 -5.36 9.37
CA ARG A 26 -8.45 -4.60 8.97
C ARG A 26 -9.67 -5.07 9.76
N MET A 27 -10.27 -4.15 10.51
CA MET A 27 -11.56 -4.36 11.14
C MET A 27 -12.66 -3.76 10.27
N TYR A 28 -13.66 -4.58 9.93
CA TYR A 28 -14.78 -4.15 9.08
C TYR A 28 -15.95 -3.69 9.94
N ALA A 29 -16.62 -2.61 9.53
CA ALA A 29 -17.79 -2.07 10.22
C ALA A 29 -18.93 -3.11 10.36
N GLU A 30 -18.96 -4.11 9.47
CA GLU A 30 -19.87 -5.26 9.52
C GLU A 30 -19.92 -5.94 10.89
N PHE A 31 -18.83 -5.93 11.65
CA PHE A 31 -18.77 -6.52 12.99
C PHE A 31 -19.83 -5.98 13.95
N ALA A 32 -20.20 -4.70 13.81
CA ALA A 32 -21.21 -4.07 14.65
C ALA A 32 -22.63 -4.59 14.38
N HIS A 33 -22.88 -5.21 13.23
CA HIS A 33 -24.20 -5.69 12.83
C HIS A 33 -24.20 -7.11 12.23
N ASP A 34 -23.10 -7.85 12.37
CA ASP A 34 -23.01 -9.25 11.94
C ASP A 34 -23.87 -10.12 12.88
N PRO A 35 -24.89 -10.84 12.37
CA PRO A 35 -25.80 -11.61 13.23
C PRO A 35 -25.10 -12.70 14.05
N LYS A 36 -24.00 -13.29 13.55
CA LYS A 36 -23.24 -14.30 14.30
C LYS A 36 -22.47 -13.67 15.45
N VAL A 37 -21.91 -12.48 15.23
CA VAL A 37 -21.19 -11.72 16.26
C VAL A 37 -22.15 -11.20 17.32
N GLN A 38 -23.22 -10.53 16.89
CA GLN A 38 -24.20 -9.89 17.77
C GLN A 38 -25.04 -10.88 18.59
N SER A 39 -25.15 -12.13 18.15
CA SER A 39 -25.80 -13.20 18.92
C SER A 39 -24.92 -13.84 20.00
N MET A 40 -23.70 -13.32 20.23
CA MET A 40 -22.80 -13.76 21.31
C MET A 40 -22.74 -12.72 22.43
N SER A 41 -22.42 -13.16 23.65
CA SER A 41 -22.14 -12.26 24.76
C SER A 41 -20.90 -11.40 24.52
N GLU A 42 -20.82 -10.24 25.18
CA GLU A 42 -19.67 -9.33 25.08
C GLU A 42 -18.33 -10.01 25.40
N ALA A 43 -18.33 -10.94 26.37
CA ALA A 43 -17.15 -11.74 26.71
C ALA A 43 -16.65 -12.56 25.50
N MET A 44 -17.56 -13.20 24.75
CA MET A 44 -17.22 -13.97 23.55
C MET A 44 -16.83 -13.08 22.38
N GLN A 45 -17.46 -11.91 22.22
CA GLN A 45 -17.05 -10.93 21.22
C GLN A 45 -15.62 -10.42 21.48
N ARG A 46 -15.27 -10.12 22.74
CA ARG A 46 -13.91 -9.77 23.15
C ARG A 46 -12.92 -10.91 22.84
N ARG A 47 -13.29 -12.16 23.16
CA ARG A 47 -12.43 -13.33 22.88
C ARG A 47 -12.17 -13.49 21.39
N LEU A 48 -13.18 -13.29 20.54
CA LEU A 48 -13.02 -13.30 19.09
C LEU A 48 -12.06 -12.19 18.63
N MET A 49 -12.21 -10.97 19.17
CA MET A 49 -11.29 -9.85 18.88
C MET A 49 -9.85 -10.19 19.25
N MET A 50 -9.64 -10.77 20.43
CA MET A 50 -8.30 -11.19 20.87
C MET A 50 -7.71 -12.27 19.98
N LEU A 51 -8.50 -13.24 19.50
CA LEU A 51 -8.02 -14.24 18.54
C LEU A 51 -7.61 -13.58 17.21
N LEU A 52 -8.38 -12.60 16.71
CA LEU A 52 -8.01 -11.85 15.50
C LEU A 52 -6.66 -11.13 15.69
N CYS A 53 -6.42 -10.53 16.85
CA CYS A 53 -5.13 -9.93 17.20
C CYS A 53 -3.99 -10.97 17.23
N LEU A 54 -4.19 -12.12 17.87
CA LEU A 54 -3.19 -13.18 17.97
C LEU A 54 -2.87 -13.80 16.61
N ARG A 55 -3.87 -13.91 15.73
CA ARG A 55 -3.66 -14.35 14.35
C ARG A 55 -2.85 -13.33 13.56
N CYS A 56 -3.14 -12.04 13.75
CA CYS A 56 -2.44 -10.93 13.13
C CYS A 56 -0.94 -10.90 13.48
N SER A 57 -0.60 -11.11 14.75
CA SER A 57 0.80 -11.20 15.21
C SER A 57 1.49 -12.51 14.83
N ASN A 58 0.82 -13.40 14.10
CA ASN A 58 1.27 -14.75 13.75
C ASN A 58 1.60 -15.63 14.98
N THR A 59 1.09 -15.27 16.16
CA THR A 59 1.30 -16.01 17.40
C THR A 59 0.31 -17.17 17.52
N LEU A 60 -0.90 -17.02 16.98
CA LEU A 60 -1.95 -18.05 17.10
C LEU A 60 -1.55 -19.41 16.53
N VAL A 61 -0.69 -19.45 15.50
CA VAL A 61 -0.25 -20.70 14.86
C VAL A 61 0.79 -21.45 15.73
N THR A 62 1.42 -20.76 16.68
CA THR A 62 2.49 -21.32 17.52
C THR A 62 2.02 -21.67 18.93
N LEU A 63 0.85 -21.19 19.35
CA LEU A 63 0.35 -21.41 20.72
C LEU A 63 -0.40 -22.74 20.82
N HIS A 64 -0.09 -23.48 21.89
CA HIS A 64 -0.91 -24.61 22.33
C HIS A 64 -2.10 -24.12 23.15
N ASP A 65 -3.10 -24.98 23.36
CA ASP A 65 -4.36 -24.63 24.04
C ASP A 65 -4.10 -24.01 25.43
N ASP A 66 -3.14 -24.54 26.20
CA ASP A 66 -2.76 -24.03 27.53
C ASP A 66 -2.23 -22.58 27.51
N GLU A 67 -1.43 -22.24 26.50
CA GLU A 67 -0.87 -20.89 26.34
C GLU A 67 -1.93 -19.91 25.82
N LEU A 68 -2.93 -20.41 25.10
CA LEU A 68 -4.04 -19.61 24.58
C LEU A 68 -4.99 -19.17 25.69
N ALA A 69 -5.25 -20.01 26.69
CA ALA A 69 -6.01 -19.64 27.89
C ALA A 69 -5.37 -18.43 28.58
N PHE A 70 -4.05 -18.47 28.76
CA PHE A 70 -3.27 -17.37 29.33
C PHE A 70 -3.33 -16.11 28.47
N ALA A 71 -3.13 -16.22 27.15
CA ALA A 71 -3.17 -15.10 26.23
C ALA A 71 -4.54 -14.39 26.20
N LEU A 72 -5.63 -15.16 26.31
CA LEU A 72 -7.00 -14.64 26.37
C LEU A 72 -7.39 -14.13 27.77
N ARG A 73 -6.62 -14.51 28.80
CA ARG A 73 -6.86 -14.30 30.24
C ARG A 73 -8.16 -14.95 30.70
N VAL A 74 -8.31 -16.24 30.42
CA VAL A 74 -9.48 -17.05 30.79
C VAL A 74 -9.04 -18.38 31.41
N SER A 75 -9.94 -19.07 32.08
CA SER A 75 -9.71 -20.45 32.55
C SER A 75 -9.78 -21.44 31.38
N ASP A 76 -9.26 -22.65 31.59
CA ASP A 76 -9.30 -23.72 30.58
C ASP A 76 -10.74 -24.15 30.27
N GLU A 77 -11.61 -24.14 31.27
CA GLU A 77 -13.05 -24.39 31.09
C GLU A 77 -13.68 -23.35 30.16
N ASP A 78 -13.38 -22.07 30.38
CA ASP A 78 -13.85 -20.99 29.54
C ASP A 78 -13.28 -21.06 28.12
N LEU A 79 -12.03 -21.48 27.98
CA LEU A 79 -11.39 -21.69 26.67
C LEU A 79 -12.11 -22.80 25.90
N ALA A 80 -12.41 -23.93 26.55
CA ALA A 80 -13.14 -25.05 25.94
C ALA A 80 -14.54 -24.62 25.47
N GLN A 81 -15.27 -23.86 26.31
CA GLN A 81 -16.56 -23.28 25.93
C GLN A 81 -16.43 -22.33 24.73
N THR A 82 -15.38 -21.51 24.71
CA THR A 82 -15.09 -20.58 23.61
C THR A 82 -14.83 -21.34 22.32
N LYS A 83 -13.98 -22.37 22.36
CA LYS A 83 -13.64 -23.22 21.21
C LYS A 83 -14.91 -23.86 20.62
N ALA A 84 -15.73 -24.49 21.47
CA ALA A 84 -16.97 -25.14 21.06
C ALA A 84 -17.96 -24.15 20.41
N LEU A 85 -18.10 -22.94 20.96
CA LEU A 85 -18.98 -21.91 20.39
C LEU A 85 -18.46 -21.39 19.04
N PHE A 86 -17.17 -21.14 18.91
CA PHE A 86 -16.58 -20.58 17.70
C PHE A 86 -16.53 -21.58 16.55
N LEU A 87 -16.30 -22.86 16.83
CA LEU A 87 -16.47 -23.95 15.88
C LEU A 87 -17.91 -24.00 15.36
N ARG A 88 -18.89 -24.08 16.28
CA ARG A 88 -20.32 -24.14 15.92
C ARG A 88 -20.78 -22.96 15.07
N LYS A 89 -20.26 -21.75 15.31
CA LYS A 89 -20.60 -20.55 14.54
C LYS A 89 -19.76 -20.37 13.27
N ASN A 90 -18.79 -21.25 13.01
CA ASN A 90 -17.84 -21.18 11.90
C ASN A 90 -16.98 -19.91 11.91
N PHE A 91 -16.44 -19.54 13.07
CA PHE A 91 -15.39 -18.51 13.19
C PHE A 91 -13.98 -19.10 13.05
N ILE A 92 -13.78 -20.31 13.56
CA ILE A 92 -12.48 -21.01 13.57
C ILE A 92 -12.61 -22.46 13.10
N ASP A 93 -11.48 -23.09 12.77
CA ASP A 93 -11.35 -24.55 12.64
C ASP A 93 -10.83 -25.21 13.94
N GLU A 94 -10.65 -26.54 13.91
CA GLU A 94 -10.18 -27.32 15.07
C GLU A 94 -8.79 -26.88 15.57
N GLY A 95 -7.96 -26.34 14.67
CA GLY A 95 -6.62 -25.81 14.93
C GLY A 95 -6.58 -24.33 15.27
N TRP A 96 -7.70 -23.73 15.69
CA TRP A 96 -7.84 -22.30 15.99
C TRP A 96 -7.57 -21.35 14.82
N ASN A 97 -7.51 -21.83 13.58
CA ASN A 97 -7.34 -20.94 12.43
C ASN A 97 -8.65 -20.21 12.16
N ILE A 98 -8.54 -18.90 11.97
CA ILE A 98 -9.69 -18.04 11.70
C ILE A 98 -10.15 -18.23 10.25
N LEU A 99 -11.41 -18.62 10.08
CA LEU A 99 -12.01 -18.84 8.78
C LEU A 99 -12.22 -17.52 8.03
N ASN A 100 -12.05 -17.53 6.70
CA ASN A 100 -12.14 -16.36 5.82
C ASN A 100 -11.16 -15.21 6.15
N TRP A 101 -10.11 -15.47 6.93
CA TRP A 101 -9.08 -14.49 7.25
C TRP A 101 -8.43 -13.89 5.98
N ASP A 102 -8.00 -14.74 5.04
CA ASP A 102 -7.29 -14.28 3.83
C ASP A 102 -8.16 -13.47 2.86
N LYS A 103 -9.49 -13.67 2.89
CA LYS A 103 -10.43 -12.86 2.11
C LYS A 103 -10.56 -11.44 2.67
N ARG A 104 -10.31 -11.28 3.97
CA ARG A 104 -10.45 -10.01 4.70
C ARG A 104 -9.11 -9.31 4.96
N GLN A 105 -7.99 -10.04 4.91
CA GLN A 105 -6.65 -9.52 5.17
C GLN A 105 -5.78 -9.68 3.92
N PHE A 106 -5.59 -8.57 3.19
CA PHE A 106 -4.88 -8.58 1.91
C PHE A 106 -3.37 -8.81 2.11
N THR A 107 -2.75 -9.54 1.18
CA THR A 107 -1.30 -9.78 1.20
C THR A 107 -0.49 -8.49 1.03
N SER A 108 -1.05 -7.45 0.40
CA SER A 108 -0.45 -6.11 0.31
C SER A 108 -0.26 -5.44 1.67
N ASP A 109 -1.03 -5.84 2.69
CA ASP A 109 -0.94 -5.25 4.03
C ASP A 109 0.27 -5.80 4.81
N SER A 110 0.90 -6.89 4.34
CA SER A 110 2.18 -7.38 4.87
C SER A 110 3.36 -6.69 4.17
N SER A 111 4.16 -5.97 4.95
CA SER A 111 5.42 -5.39 4.48
C SER A 111 6.56 -6.42 4.37
N ALA A 112 6.36 -7.67 4.78
CA ALA A 112 7.47 -8.62 4.92
C ALA A 112 8.10 -9.05 3.61
N ALA A 113 7.32 -9.18 2.52
CA ALA A 113 7.90 -9.43 1.20
C ALA A 113 8.76 -8.25 0.72
N ARG A 114 8.42 -7.02 1.12
CA ARG A 114 9.22 -5.82 0.84
C ARG A 114 10.48 -5.80 1.69
N VAL A 115 10.35 -6.04 3.00
CA VAL A 115 11.47 -6.06 3.95
C VAL A 115 12.46 -7.19 3.64
N LYS A 116 11.97 -8.38 3.27
CA LYS A 116 12.82 -9.50 2.84
C LYS A 116 13.64 -9.12 1.60
N ARG A 117 13.00 -8.58 0.56
CA ARG A 117 13.72 -8.08 -0.64
C ARG A 117 14.72 -6.98 -0.34
N HIS A 118 14.44 -6.11 0.63
CA HIS A 118 15.40 -5.11 1.08
C HIS A 118 16.61 -5.75 1.80
N ARG A 119 16.36 -6.66 2.74
CA ARG A 119 17.42 -7.39 3.46
C ARG A 119 18.29 -8.23 2.51
N ASP A 120 17.67 -8.91 1.55
CA ASP A 120 18.38 -9.73 0.57
C ASP A 120 19.25 -8.85 -0.35
N ARG A 121 18.75 -7.68 -0.77
CA ARG A 121 19.55 -6.68 -1.52
C ARG A 121 20.70 -6.11 -0.70
N LYS A 122 20.47 -5.79 0.57
CA LYS A 122 21.51 -5.30 1.48
C LYS A 122 22.61 -6.35 1.68
N LYS A 123 22.23 -7.61 1.91
CA LYS A 123 23.18 -8.73 1.99
C LYS A 123 23.98 -8.92 0.70
N ALA A 124 23.32 -8.88 -0.46
CA ALA A 124 24.02 -8.99 -1.75
C ALA A 124 24.98 -7.81 -2.01
N ALA A 125 24.62 -6.59 -1.60
CA ALA A 125 25.48 -5.42 -1.70
C ALA A 125 26.68 -5.50 -0.73
N GLU A 126 26.47 -5.98 0.51
CA GLU A 126 27.53 -6.23 1.49
C GLU A 126 28.49 -7.33 1.04
N GLU A 127 27.98 -8.41 0.43
CA GLU A 127 28.80 -9.48 -0.17
C GLU A 127 29.58 -9.00 -1.40
N GLY A 128 28.97 -8.16 -2.24
CA GLY A 128 29.64 -7.51 -3.37
C GLY A 128 30.74 -6.53 -2.95
N ALA A 129 30.57 -5.84 -1.83
CA ALA A 129 31.57 -4.92 -1.25
C ALA A 129 32.75 -5.67 -0.62
N LYS A 130 32.56 -6.88 -0.07
CA LYS A 130 33.67 -7.71 0.44
C LYS A 130 34.59 -8.22 -0.67
N ASN A 131 34.08 -8.36 -1.89
CA ASN A 131 34.86 -8.81 -3.05
C ASN A 131 35.57 -7.67 -3.80
N LYS A 132 35.41 -6.41 -3.36
CA LYS A 132 36.01 -5.25 -4.01
C LYS A 132 36.58 -4.32 -2.93
N VAL A 133 37.92 -4.27 -2.87
CA VAL A 133 38.77 -3.35 -2.07
C VAL A 133 39.41 -3.97 -0.83
N VAL A 134 40.63 -4.46 -1.07
CA VAL A 134 41.75 -4.47 -0.12
C VAL A 134 42.01 -3.02 0.32
N THR A 135 42.13 -2.84 1.64
CA THR A 135 42.65 -1.67 2.40
C THR A 135 41.98 -0.30 2.20
N LEU A 136 41.13 0.11 3.15
CA LEU A 136 41.19 1.43 3.81
C LEU A 136 40.59 1.33 5.22
N GLN A 137 41.37 1.62 6.26
CA GLN A 137 40.91 1.72 7.66
C GLN A 137 39.98 2.94 7.83
N LYS A 138 38.76 2.71 8.32
CA LYS A 138 37.83 3.79 8.68
C LYS A 138 37.91 4.06 10.19
N ARG A 139 38.30 5.29 10.54
CA ARG A 139 38.24 5.82 11.92
C ARG A 139 36.79 5.92 12.38
N GLU A 140 36.55 5.59 13.65
CA GLU A 140 35.26 5.77 14.31
C GLU A 140 35.01 7.25 14.59
N THR A 141 33.83 7.74 14.17
CA THR A 141 33.31 9.06 14.55
C THR A 141 31.89 8.88 15.06
N ASN A 142 31.63 9.37 16.28
CA ASN A 142 30.32 9.39 16.93
C ASN A 142 29.41 10.48 16.34
N ALA A 143 28.91 10.28 15.13
CA ALA A 143 27.85 11.12 14.57
C ALA A 143 26.48 10.44 14.80
N LEU A 144 25.52 11.18 15.35
CA LEU A 144 24.14 10.74 15.54
C LEU A 144 23.52 10.28 14.21
N ASP A 145 23.05 9.04 14.19
CA ASP A 145 22.30 8.43 13.10
C ASP A 145 20.90 9.04 13.04
N THR A 146 20.69 9.93 12.08
CA THR A 146 19.36 10.47 11.76
C THR A 146 18.97 9.85 10.43
N ASP A 147 18.14 8.80 10.49
CA ASP A 147 17.50 8.15 9.36
C ASP A 147 16.86 9.21 8.45
N THR A 148 17.48 9.48 7.31
CA THR A 148 16.89 10.24 6.21
C THR A 148 17.21 9.51 4.93
N ASP A 149 16.41 8.47 4.65
CA ASP A 149 16.37 7.76 3.38
C ASP A 149 16.06 8.74 2.24
N THR A 150 17.11 9.18 1.54
CA THR A 150 17.01 9.80 0.22
C THR A 150 17.42 8.75 -0.81
N ASP A 151 16.48 7.90 -1.23
CA ASP A 151 16.68 7.05 -2.40
C ASP A 151 16.47 7.89 -3.67
N THR A 152 17.58 8.38 -4.22
CA THR A 152 17.69 8.69 -5.65
C THR A 152 17.78 7.36 -6.40
N GLU A 153 16.65 6.85 -6.90
CA GLU A 153 16.67 5.73 -7.86
C GLU A 153 17.18 6.24 -9.22
N GLU A 154 18.47 6.01 -9.50
CA GLU A 154 18.96 5.85 -10.87
C GLU A 154 18.33 4.58 -11.46
N LEU A 155 17.41 4.77 -12.41
CA LEU A 155 16.69 3.71 -13.11
C LEU A 155 17.58 3.08 -14.19
N GLN A 156 17.94 1.81 -14.02
CA GLN A 156 18.35 0.94 -15.12
C GLN A 156 17.20 0.00 -15.49
N LEU A 157 16.72 0.17 -16.72
CA LEU A 157 15.57 -0.47 -17.36
C LEU A 157 15.85 -1.95 -17.71
N PRO A 158 14.88 -2.87 -17.52
CA PRO A 158 14.72 -4.02 -18.41
C PRO A 158 13.68 -3.70 -19.49
N LEU A 159 14.12 -3.75 -20.75
CA LEU A 159 13.24 -3.81 -21.92
C LEU A 159 12.52 -5.18 -21.94
N SER A 160 11.19 -5.18 -21.73
CA SER A 160 10.31 -6.24 -22.28
C SER A 160 8.85 -5.81 -22.19
N ALA A 161 8.08 -6.14 -23.24
CA ALA A 161 6.63 -6.05 -23.53
C ALA A 161 5.64 -5.31 -22.58
N ASP A 162 5.81 -5.39 -21.26
CA ASP A 162 4.99 -4.68 -20.25
C ASP A 162 5.33 -3.19 -20.10
N ALA A 163 6.40 -2.71 -20.77
CA ALA A 163 6.86 -1.34 -20.65
C ALA A 163 5.74 -0.32 -20.97
N ASP A 164 4.82 -0.67 -21.87
CA ASP A 164 3.76 0.22 -22.36
C ASP A 164 2.36 -0.06 -21.79
N ASP A 165 2.22 -0.94 -20.79
CA ASP A 165 0.91 -1.24 -20.19
C ASP A 165 0.36 -0.02 -19.43
N VAL A 166 -0.79 0.49 -19.89
CA VAL A 166 -1.50 1.62 -19.28
C VAL A 166 -1.93 1.37 -17.83
N ARG A 167 -2.08 0.11 -17.41
CA ARG A 167 -2.41 -0.25 -16.02
C ARG A 167 -1.27 0.08 -15.06
N LEU A 168 -0.03 0.12 -15.56
CA LEU A 168 1.19 0.42 -14.80
C LEU A 168 1.47 1.92 -14.83
N CYS A 169 0.85 2.66 -13.89
CA CYS A 169 1.03 4.10 -13.78
C CYS A 169 2.50 4.49 -13.46
N PRO A 170 3.16 5.31 -14.31
CA PRO A 170 4.56 5.69 -14.16
C PRO A 170 4.74 6.91 -13.25
N VAL A 171 4.48 6.74 -11.95
CA VAL A 171 4.48 7.86 -10.99
C VAL A 171 5.76 8.70 -11.02
N GLY A 172 6.93 8.06 -11.05
CA GLY A 172 8.21 8.77 -11.11
C GLY A 172 8.36 9.65 -12.36
N GLN A 173 7.91 9.15 -13.52
CA GLN A 173 7.99 9.92 -14.77
C GLN A 173 7.01 11.10 -14.76
N LEU A 174 5.81 10.94 -14.19
CA LEU A 174 4.86 12.05 -14.01
C LEU A 174 5.40 13.14 -13.09
N LEU A 175 6.11 12.76 -12.02
CA LEU A 175 6.78 13.72 -11.13
C LEU A 175 7.91 14.46 -11.86
N ASN A 176 8.70 13.76 -12.66
CA ASN A 176 9.75 14.37 -13.48
C ASN A 176 9.16 15.35 -14.48
N LEU A 177 8.08 14.98 -15.19
CA LEU A 177 7.36 15.88 -16.10
C LEU A 177 6.84 17.13 -15.37
N TYR A 178 6.29 16.98 -14.17
CA TYR A 178 5.86 18.11 -13.36
C TYR A 178 7.02 19.05 -13.01
N HIS A 179 8.17 18.53 -12.57
CA HIS A 179 9.33 19.37 -12.24
C HIS A 179 9.98 20.01 -13.48
N GLU A 180 9.98 19.29 -14.61
CA GLU A 180 10.53 19.76 -15.89
C GLU A 180 9.67 20.91 -16.46
N LEU A 181 8.35 20.74 -16.47
CA LEU A 181 7.43 21.66 -17.14
C LEU A 181 6.88 22.77 -16.24
N MET A 182 6.87 22.59 -14.92
CA MET A 182 6.40 23.59 -13.96
C MET A 182 7.50 23.98 -12.96
N PRO A 183 8.62 24.58 -13.42
CA PRO A 183 9.79 24.87 -12.58
C PRO A 183 9.53 25.94 -11.50
N LEU A 184 8.51 26.78 -11.69
CA LEU A 184 8.12 27.83 -10.74
C LEU A 184 7.26 27.30 -9.58
N ASN A 185 6.74 26.07 -9.71
CA ASN A 185 5.82 25.49 -8.75
C ASN A 185 6.59 24.69 -7.67
N PRO A 186 5.98 24.48 -6.48
CA PRO A 186 6.64 23.78 -5.38
C PRO A 186 7.13 22.37 -5.77
N ARG A 187 8.44 22.14 -5.67
CA ARG A 187 9.01 20.82 -5.96
C ARG A 187 8.58 19.79 -4.93
N VAL A 188 8.33 18.59 -5.44
CA VAL A 188 8.03 17.41 -4.62
C VAL A 188 9.33 16.91 -3.99
N LYS A 189 9.50 17.16 -2.69
CA LYS A 189 10.66 16.68 -1.91
C LYS A 189 10.46 15.26 -1.37
N VAL A 190 9.22 14.90 -1.05
CA VAL A 190 8.86 13.60 -0.47
C VAL A 190 7.73 12.98 -1.28
N ALA A 191 7.97 11.87 -1.98
CA ALA A 191 6.93 11.14 -2.70
C ALA A 191 6.20 10.17 -1.74
N SER A 192 5.35 10.70 -0.86
CA SER A 192 4.58 9.90 0.09
C SER A 192 3.61 8.94 -0.59
N ASP A 193 3.19 7.89 0.12
CA ASP A 193 2.28 6.89 -0.42
C ASP A 193 0.91 7.47 -0.79
N SER A 194 0.41 8.44 -0.03
CA SER A 194 -0.83 9.16 -0.33
C SER A 194 -0.74 9.94 -1.65
N ARG A 195 0.38 10.63 -1.90
CA ARG A 195 0.62 11.37 -3.15
C ARG A 195 0.73 10.41 -4.33
N LYS A 196 1.47 9.31 -4.17
CA LYS A 196 1.56 8.24 -5.18
C LYS A 196 0.18 7.64 -5.49
N ALA A 197 -0.67 7.45 -4.47
CA ALA A 197 -2.04 6.95 -4.65
C ALA A 197 -2.92 7.94 -5.42
N ALA A 198 -2.85 9.24 -5.10
CA ALA A 198 -3.58 10.29 -5.84
C ALA A 198 -3.16 10.32 -7.32
N ILE A 199 -1.85 10.27 -7.60
CA ILE A 199 -1.32 10.22 -8.97
C ILE A 199 -1.85 9.01 -9.72
N ARG A 200 -1.79 7.81 -9.12
CA ARG A 200 -2.34 6.59 -9.72
C ARG A 200 -3.85 6.67 -9.98
N ALA A 201 -4.60 7.30 -9.08
CA ALA A 201 -6.03 7.46 -9.24
C ALA A 201 -6.37 8.38 -10.41
N ARG A 202 -5.68 9.52 -10.56
CA ARG A 202 -5.91 10.41 -11.71
C ARG A 202 -5.39 9.85 -13.01
N TRP A 203 -4.27 9.13 -13.00
CA TRP A 203 -3.82 8.40 -14.18
C TRP A 203 -4.89 7.45 -14.72
N LYS A 204 -5.54 6.67 -13.83
CA LYS A 204 -6.64 5.78 -14.23
C LYS A 204 -7.87 6.55 -14.71
N GLN A 205 -8.22 7.65 -14.05
CA GLN A 205 -9.36 8.50 -14.46
C GLN A 205 -9.10 9.11 -15.84
N ALA A 206 -7.94 9.71 -16.05
CA ALA A 206 -7.56 10.35 -17.30
C ALA A 206 -7.47 9.36 -18.47
N ALA A 207 -7.00 8.14 -18.23
CA ALA A 207 -7.03 7.08 -19.25
C ALA A 207 -8.45 6.76 -19.76
N ALA A 208 -9.47 6.99 -18.94
CA ALA A 208 -10.87 6.68 -19.24
C ALA A 208 -11.70 7.89 -19.71
N LEU A 209 -11.09 9.05 -19.93
CA LEU A 209 -11.78 10.24 -20.44
C LEU A 209 -11.84 10.23 -21.97
N ASP A 210 -12.91 10.74 -22.55
CA ASP A 210 -13.06 10.89 -24.02
C ASP A 210 -12.72 12.31 -24.51
N CYS A 211 -11.90 13.06 -23.77
CA CYS A 211 -11.55 14.45 -24.11
C CYS A 211 -10.03 14.65 -24.20
N GLU A 212 -9.58 15.36 -25.23
CA GLU A 212 -8.15 15.65 -25.43
C GLU A 212 -7.57 16.51 -24.30
N PRO A 213 -6.33 16.25 -23.84
CA PRO A 213 -5.36 15.28 -24.39
C PRO A 213 -5.52 13.84 -23.84
N PHE A 214 -6.57 13.57 -23.06
CA PHE A 214 -6.77 12.33 -22.32
C PHE A 214 -7.60 11.28 -23.10
N GLY A 215 -7.70 10.05 -22.56
CA GLY A 215 -8.27 8.90 -23.29
C GLY A 215 -7.25 7.91 -23.86
N TYR A 216 -6.06 7.86 -23.26
CA TYR A 216 -4.97 7.00 -23.72
C TYR A 216 -5.15 5.53 -23.31
N THR A 217 -4.77 4.63 -24.20
CA THR A 217 -4.79 3.17 -23.99
C THR A 217 -3.40 2.55 -23.81
N ALA A 218 -2.35 3.35 -24.02
CA ALA A 218 -0.94 2.98 -23.84
C ALA A 218 -0.27 3.94 -22.86
N ARG A 219 0.75 3.46 -22.14
CA ARG A 219 1.48 4.27 -21.15
C ARG A 219 2.25 5.42 -21.79
N SER A 220 2.88 5.19 -22.93
CA SER A 220 3.62 6.16 -23.74
C SER A 220 2.70 7.31 -24.18
N ALA A 221 1.53 6.98 -24.71
CA ALA A 221 0.48 7.93 -25.04
C ALA A 221 0.00 8.70 -23.79
N GLY A 222 -0.14 8.02 -22.66
CA GLY A 222 -0.49 8.68 -21.40
C GLY A 222 0.57 9.67 -20.92
N LEU A 223 1.85 9.35 -21.03
CA LEU A 223 2.93 10.29 -20.71
C LEU A 223 2.92 11.51 -21.63
N ALA A 224 2.65 11.32 -22.92
CA ALA A 224 2.47 12.43 -23.85
C ALA A 224 1.27 13.32 -23.48
N ALA A 225 0.13 12.70 -23.12
CA ALA A 225 -1.06 13.41 -22.67
C ALA A 225 -0.81 14.23 -21.41
N TRP A 226 -0.17 13.64 -20.40
CA TRP A 226 0.19 14.34 -19.16
C TRP A 226 1.24 15.43 -19.39
N ARG A 227 2.16 15.25 -20.35
CA ARG A 227 3.08 16.31 -20.77
C ARG A 227 2.32 17.52 -21.31
N ALA A 228 1.39 17.31 -22.24
CA ALA A 228 0.54 18.37 -22.79
C ALA A 228 -0.28 19.06 -21.69
N PHE A 229 -0.85 18.27 -20.78
CA PHE A 229 -1.60 18.81 -19.63
C PHE A 229 -0.74 19.70 -18.72
N PHE A 230 0.50 19.31 -18.41
CA PHE A 230 1.39 20.14 -17.61
C PHE A 230 1.86 21.40 -18.35
N GLN A 231 2.04 21.34 -19.67
CA GLN A 231 2.31 22.53 -20.50
C GLN A 231 1.16 23.53 -20.39
N VAL A 232 -0.08 23.06 -20.54
CA VAL A 232 -1.27 23.90 -20.29
C VAL A 232 -1.23 24.46 -18.88
N CYS A 233 -0.98 23.66 -17.84
CA CYS A 233 -0.86 24.16 -16.46
C CYS A 233 0.19 25.28 -16.31
N ALA A 234 1.33 25.16 -16.99
CA ALA A 234 2.43 26.11 -16.92
C ALA A 234 2.12 27.46 -17.59
N GLU A 235 1.19 27.49 -18.54
CA GLU A 235 0.73 28.74 -19.19
C GLU A 235 -0.18 29.59 -18.28
N SER A 236 -0.80 28.98 -17.26
CA SER A 236 -1.67 29.72 -16.35
C SER A 236 -0.86 30.54 -15.34
N LYS A 237 -1.03 31.87 -15.41
CA LYS A 237 -0.49 32.81 -14.40
C LYS A 237 -1.00 32.48 -12.99
N PHE A 238 -2.25 32.03 -12.87
CA PHE A 238 -2.84 31.68 -11.57
C PHE A 238 -2.22 30.41 -10.99
N LEU A 239 -2.07 29.35 -11.79
CA LEU A 239 -1.50 28.08 -11.30
C LEU A 239 0.00 28.21 -10.98
N THR A 240 0.71 29.14 -11.61
CA THR A 240 2.16 29.33 -11.45
C THR A 240 2.54 30.42 -10.44
N GLY A 241 1.58 31.03 -9.73
CA GLY A 241 1.87 32.07 -8.74
C GLY A 241 2.19 33.45 -9.31
N GLN A 242 2.00 33.65 -10.61
CA GLN A 242 2.26 34.92 -11.29
C GLN A 242 1.05 35.86 -11.28
N ALA A 243 -0.14 35.36 -10.96
CA ALA A 243 -1.33 36.20 -10.79
C ALA A 243 -1.31 36.93 -9.43
N PRO A 244 -1.85 38.16 -9.36
CA PRO A 244 -1.96 38.87 -8.10
C PRO A 244 -2.82 38.08 -7.10
N PRO A 245 -2.48 38.11 -5.81
CA PRO A 245 -3.27 37.42 -4.79
C PRO A 245 -4.68 38.00 -4.72
N SER A 246 -5.68 37.13 -4.55
CA SER A 246 -7.08 37.57 -4.46
C SER A 246 -7.40 38.39 -3.20
N VAL A 247 -6.52 38.36 -2.19
CA VAL A 247 -6.66 39.12 -0.94
C VAL A 247 -5.39 39.92 -0.71
N PRO A 248 -5.49 41.25 -0.50
CA PRO A 248 -4.34 42.07 -0.13
C PRO A 248 -3.63 41.52 1.11
N GLY A 249 -2.31 41.33 1.01
CA GLY A 249 -1.47 40.82 2.11
C GLY A 249 -1.37 39.30 2.24
N LYS A 250 -2.03 38.52 1.39
CA LYS A 250 -1.83 37.05 1.31
C LYS A 250 -0.88 36.69 0.15
N PRO A 251 -0.13 35.58 0.25
CA PRO A 251 0.70 35.12 -0.86
C PRO A 251 -0.17 34.74 -2.07
N ALA A 252 0.38 34.89 -3.27
CA ALA A 252 -0.24 34.39 -4.49
C ALA A 252 -0.43 32.88 -4.40
N PHE A 253 -1.53 32.38 -4.95
CA PHE A 253 -1.77 30.95 -5.02
C PHE A 253 -0.80 30.31 -6.02
N ILE A 254 -0.19 29.18 -5.64
CA ILE A 254 0.65 28.37 -6.54
C ILE A 254 0.18 26.93 -6.44
N ALA A 255 -0.11 26.30 -7.57
CA ALA A 255 -0.57 24.93 -7.61
C ALA A 255 0.59 23.96 -7.30
N ASP A 256 0.47 23.20 -6.23
CA ASP A 256 1.36 22.07 -5.98
C ASP A 256 0.85 20.80 -6.69
N ILE A 257 1.68 19.75 -6.65
CA ILE A 257 1.30 18.45 -7.23
C ILE A 257 0.01 17.89 -6.63
N ASP A 258 -0.25 18.14 -5.34
CA ASP A 258 -1.39 17.57 -4.63
C ASP A 258 -2.69 18.23 -5.10
N PHE A 259 -2.66 19.54 -5.34
CA PHE A 259 -3.75 20.27 -5.97
C PHE A 259 -4.00 19.78 -7.40
N ILE A 260 -2.97 19.68 -8.23
CA ILE A 260 -3.10 19.26 -9.65
C ILE A 260 -3.71 17.85 -9.74
N PHE A 261 -3.29 16.94 -8.86
CA PHE A 261 -3.79 15.56 -8.82
C PHE A 261 -5.01 15.35 -7.91
N SER A 262 -5.50 16.40 -7.26
CA SER A 262 -6.76 16.32 -6.52
C SER A 262 -7.93 16.18 -7.49
N PRO A 263 -9.04 15.50 -7.11
CA PRO A 263 -10.21 15.38 -7.98
C PRO A 263 -10.77 16.74 -8.42
N SER A 264 -10.81 17.72 -7.51
CA SER A 264 -11.36 19.05 -7.78
C SER A 264 -10.40 19.93 -8.58
N GLY A 265 -9.11 19.92 -8.26
CA GLY A 265 -8.10 20.68 -9.00
C GLY A 265 -7.97 20.18 -10.43
N PHE A 266 -7.82 18.87 -10.62
CA PHE A 266 -7.75 18.24 -11.94
C PHE A 266 -8.95 18.62 -12.83
N ALA A 267 -10.18 18.47 -12.32
CA ALA A 267 -11.39 18.82 -13.07
C ALA A 267 -11.43 20.31 -13.44
N LYS A 268 -11.12 21.21 -12.50
CA LYS A 268 -11.14 22.65 -12.76
C LYS A 268 -10.08 23.09 -13.78
N ILE A 269 -8.90 22.48 -13.76
CA ILE A 269 -7.83 22.74 -14.75
C ILE A 269 -8.31 22.26 -16.12
N LEU A 270 -8.86 21.04 -16.21
CA LEU A 270 -9.36 20.48 -17.46
C LEU A 270 -10.52 21.30 -18.05
N GLU A 271 -11.34 21.92 -17.20
CA GLU A 271 -12.42 22.84 -17.58
C GLU A 271 -11.93 24.27 -17.90
N ASN A 272 -10.62 24.51 -18.03
CA ASN A 272 -9.99 25.81 -18.33
C ASN A 272 -10.40 26.94 -17.35
N LYS A 273 -10.72 26.61 -16.09
CA LYS A 273 -11.14 27.63 -15.10
C LYS A 273 -10.01 28.57 -14.67
N TYR A 274 -8.76 28.22 -14.93
CA TYR A 274 -7.57 28.98 -14.50
C TYR A 274 -6.80 29.61 -15.67
N HIS A 275 -7.33 29.49 -16.89
CA HIS A 275 -6.74 29.99 -18.14
C HIS A 275 -7.54 31.12 -18.76
N ARG A 276 -8.60 31.56 -18.08
CA ARG A 276 -9.32 32.76 -18.47
C ARG A 276 -8.42 33.95 -18.18
N ASP A 277 -7.85 34.53 -19.24
CA ASP A 277 -7.34 35.90 -19.16
C ASP A 277 -8.44 36.76 -18.53
N ALA A 278 -8.03 37.62 -17.60
CA ALA A 278 -8.91 38.66 -17.09
C ALA A 278 -9.38 39.50 -18.28
N ALA A 279 -10.61 39.25 -18.74
CA ALA A 279 -11.37 40.17 -19.56
C ALA A 279 -11.69 41.43 -18.74
#